data_AF-A0A2P8VYD1-F1
#
_entry.id   AF-A0A2P8VYD1-F1
#
_cell.length_a   1.000
_cell.length_b   1.000
_cell.length_c   1.000
_cell.angle_alpha   90.00
_cell.angle_beta   90.00
_cell.angle_gamma   90.00
#
_symmetry.space_group_name_H-M   'P 1'
#
loop_
_entity.id
_entity.type
_entity.pdbx_description
1 polymer ?
#
loop_
_entity_poly.entity_id
_entity_poly.type
_entity_poly.pdbx_seq_one_letter_code
_entity_poly.pdbx_strand_id
1 'polypeptide(L)'
;MTQLSPEPSTLDAATLSLGDNGSTSLAPAEPLSTFVARHLGPTDRDVEAMLEALGYASLADLMKATVPAGIRLQQRLDLPQGLSEAAALEQLKGIAAQNQVWRSYLGLGYANTLTPAVIQRNVLENPGWYTQYTPYQPEIAQGRLEALLNFQTLVTDLTGMDIANASLLDEGTAAAEAMTLAFNARKQKEAKTFWVSAACHPQTIDVVKTRALPLGIEVMVGDHRRFDFDTPVFGVLLQYPATDGAIYDYANFTAHAHAHQSMVTVAADLLSLTLLRAPGEFGADIVVGNTQRFGVPLGYGGPHAAYFATRNAFARKLPGRLVGVSKDTYGNPALRLTLQTREQHIRRDAATSNICTAQVLLAIMASMYAVYHGPEGLRAIAARIHNHTQTLAHALAEAGFELGQEPVFDTLRVTVGDAQAAILARAAAHRINLRVLDAETLVVALDETVTDTDLQELITIFTGDSVQNFSSGDAARTKFKIQNSNYPLDLPHPVAENDSPST
;
A
#
# COMPACT_ATOMS: atom_id res chain seq x y z
N MET A 1 -13.65 -1.11 47.40
CA MET A 1 -12.64 -1.57 48.37
C MET A 1 -12.36 -3.02 48.10
N THR A 2 -11.33 -3.27 47.31
CA THR A 2 -10.65 -4.57 47.21
C THR A 2 -9.21 -4.21 46.87
N GLN A 3 -8.39 -4.14 47.93
CA GLN A 3 -6.96 -3.93 47.83
C GLN A 3 -6.37 -5.15 47.11
N LEU A 4 -5.91 -4.95 45.88
CA LEU A 4 -4.97 -5.86 45.25
C LEU A 4 -3.58 -5.43 45.70
N SER A 5 -2.98 -6.26 46.56
CA SER A 5 -1.61 -6.12 47.04
C SER A 5 -0.62 -6.04 45.87
N PRO A 6 0.49 -5.30 46.01
CA PRO A 6 1.52 -5.24 44.98
C PRO A 6 2.36 -6.52 45.04
N GLU A 7 2.16 -7.43 44.09
CA GLU A 7 3.11 -8.53 43.90
C GLU A 7 4.35 -8.03 43.14
N PRO A 8 5.56 -8.43 43.58
CA PRO A 8 6.81 -8.01 42.96
C PRO A 8 6.96 -8.64 41.57
N SER A 9 7.15 -7.75 40.59
CA SER A 9 7.30 -8.00 39.17
C SER A 9 8.72 -8.48 38.80
N THR A 10 8.77 -9.31 37.73
CA THR A 10 9.91 -9.96 37.05
C THR A 10 10.45 -11.28 37.61
N LEU A 11 9.61 -12.30 37.78
CA LEU A 11 10.04 -13.70 37.87
C LEU A 11 9.08 -14.61 37.09
N ASP A 12 9.58 -15.34 36.07
CA ASP A 12 8.80 -16.25 35.19
C ASP A 12 8.12 -17.35 36.01
N ALA A 13 6.93 -17.80 35.56
CA ALA A 13 5.88 -18.53 36.30
C ALA A 13 6.23 -19.90 36.93
N ALA A 14 7.49 -20.16 37.28
CA ALA A 14 7.93 -21.27 38.12
C ALA A 14 8.33 -20.84 39.56
N THR A 15 8.04 -19.60 39.94
CA THR A 15 8.73 -18.90 41.04
C THR A 15 7.84 -18.67 42.26
N LEU A 16 7.54 -19.76 42.97
CA LEU A 16 7.17 -19.71 44.38
C LEU A 16 8.05 -20.69 45.17
N SER A 17 9.05 -20.14 45.86
CA SER A 17 9.68 -20.81 47.00
C SER A 17 10.05 -19.74 48.03
N LEU A 18 9.25 -19.67 49.10
CA LEU A 18 9.51 -18.87 50.29
C LEU A 18 10.68 -19.49 51.06
N GLY A 19 11.79 -18.77 51.15
CA GLY A 19 12.94 -19.09 52.01
C GLY A 19 13.07 -18.05 53.12
N ASP A 20 12.67 -18.43 54.32
CA ASP A 20 12.80 -17.66 55.56
C ASP A 20 14.25 -17.76 56.05
N ASN A 21 15.03 -16.67 56.00
CA ASN A 21 16.18 -16.33 56.86
C ASN A 21 17.10 -15.24 56.26
N GLY A 22 16.82 -13.98 56.62
CA GLY A 22 17.77 -12.92 57.04
C GLY A 22 19.21 -12.78 56.49
N SER A 23 19.56 -13.30 55.31
CA SER A 23 20.89 -13.15 54.70
C SER A 23 20.76 -12.53 53.31
N THR A 24 21.19 -11.27 53.16
CA THR A 24 21.39 -10.66 51.84
C THR A 24 22.63 -11.28 51.17
N SER A 25 22.48 -12.47 50.60
CA SER A 25 23.29 -12.86 49.45
C SER A 25 22.68 -12.20 48.21
N LEU A 26 23.52 -11.66 47.34
CA LEU A 26 23.09 -11.35 45.97
C LEU A 26 22.64 -12.68 45.37
N ALA A 27 21.33 -12.86 45.22
CA ALA A 27 20.79 -14.01 44.53
C ALA A 27 21.49 -14.12 43.16
N PRO A 28 21.86 -15.34 42.71
CA PRO A 28 22.38 -15.52 41.37
C PRO A 28 21.46 -14.84 40.37
N ALA A 29 22.01 -14.17 39.35
CA ALA A 29 21.20 -13.62 38.29
C ALA A 29 20.32 -14.76 37.74
N GLU A 30 19.00 -14.63 37.88
CA GLU A 30 18.05 -15.61 37.39
C GLU A 30 18.29 -15.83 35.89
N PRO A 31 18.23 -17.08 35.40
CA PRO A 31 18.52 -17.39 34.01
C PRO A 31 17.58 -16.61 33.08
N LEU A 32 18.14 -16.09 31.99
CA LEU A 32 17.38 -15.40 30.96
C LEU A 32 16.23 -16.28 30.46
N SER A 33 15.08 -15.66 30.18
CA SER A 33 13.98 -16.37 29.52
C SER A 33 14.45 -16.93 28.17
N THR A 34 13.82 -18.02 27.74
CA THR A 34 14.23 -18.73 26.52
C THR A 34 14.26 -17.81 25.30
N PHE A 35 13.29 -16.90 25.14
CA PHE A 35 13.27 -15.94 24.04
C PHE A 35 14.44 -14.94 24.13
N VAL A 36 14.72 -14.38 25.31
CA VAL A 36 15.83 -13.41 25.49
C VAL A 36 17.17 -14.09 25.17
N ALA A 37 17.35 -15.34 25.59
CA ALA A 37 18.54 -16.13 25.28
C ALA A 37 18.66 -16.48 23.78
N ARG A 38 17.57 -16.51 23.01
CA ARG A 38 17.61 -16.65 21.53
C ARG A 38 17.85 -15.33 20.82
N HIS A 39 17.36 -14.24 21.39
CA HIS A 39 17.47 -12.91 20.81
C HIS A 39 18.88 -12.32 20.96
N LEU A 40 19.49 -12.49 22.13
CA LEU A 40 20.85 -12.03 22.38
C LEU A 40 21.87 -12.97 21.74
N GLY A 41 22.78 -12.40 20.94
CA GLY A 41 23.90 -13.14 20.36
C GLY A 41 24.98 -13.51 21.39
N PRO A 42 25.52 -12.54 22.15
CA PRO A 42 26.55 -12.81 23.16
C PRO A 42 26.03 -13.67 24.31
N THR A 43 26.77 -14.72 24.64
CA THR A 43 26.57 -15.53 25.87
C THR A 43 27.21 -14.84 27.08
N ASP A 44 26.93 -15.32 28.30
CA ASP A 44 27.56 -14.79 29.52
C ASP A 44 29.09 -14.81 29.44
N ARG A 45 29.67 -15.88 28.87
CA ARG A 45 31.12 -15.98 28.66
C ARG A 45 31.63 -14.94 27.67
N ASP A 46 30.87 -14.67 26.61
CA ASP A 46 31.25 -13.65 25.62
C ASP A 46 31.16 -12.25 26.24
N VAL A 47 30.14 -12.00 27.07
CA VAL A 47 29.96 -10.76 27.82
C VAL A 47 31.14 -10.53 28.78
N GLU A 48 31.56 -11.55 29.53
CA GLU A 48 32.75 -11.48 30.40
C GLU A 48 34.01 -11.10 29.61
N ALA A 49 34.28 -11.81 28.51
CA ALA A 49 35.44 -11.53 27.66
C ALA A 49 35.41 -10.11 27.06
N MET A 50 34.22 -9.64 26.64
CA MET A 50 34.02 -8.29 26.12
C MET A 50 34.23 -7.22 27.21
N LEU A 51 33.74 -7.46 28.43
CA LEU A 51 33.91 -6.55 29.57
C LEU A 51 35.38 -6.45 29.99
N GLU A 52 36.09 -7.58 30.04
CA GLU A 52 37.53 -7.63 30.31
C GLU A 52 38.31 -6.81 29.27
N ALA A 53 38.03 -7.01 27.98
CA ALA A 53 38.66 -6.26 26.90
C ALA A 53 38.40 -4.75 26.98
N LEU A 54 37.23 -4.35 27.49
CA LEU A 54 36.86 -2.95 27.69
C LEU A 54 37.31 -2.38 29.04
N GLY A 55 37.84 -3.20 29.95
CA GLY A 55 38.30 -2.79 31.28
C GLY A 55 37.17 -2.49 32.27
N TYR A 56 35.99 -3.08 32.10
CA TYR A 56 34.86 -2.93 33.03
C TYR A 56 34.61 -4.22 33.82
N ALA A 57 34.29 -4.09 35.10
CA ALA A 57 34.00 -5.24 35.97
C ALA A 57 32.59 -5.82 35.76
N SER A 58 31.67 -5.04 35.19
CA SER A 58 30.29 -5.46 34.95
C SER A 58 29.61 -4.64 33.85
N LEU A 59 28.52 -5.20 33.29
CA LEU A 59 27.59 -4.45 32.43
C LEU A 59 27.03 -3.20 33.14
N ALA A 60 26.78 -3.29 34.45
CA ALA A 60 26.26 -2.16 35.23
C ALA A 60 27.28 -1.00 35.32
N ASP A 61 28.57 -1.31 35.48
CA ASP A 61 29.65 -0.32 35.48
C ASP A 61 29.82 0.33 34.11
N LEU A 62 29.80 -0.47 33.05
CA LEU A 62 29.81 0.02 31.66
C LEU A 62 28.62 0.96 31.40
N MET A 63 27.41 0.58 31.82
CA MET A 63 26.21 1.40 31.69
C MET A 63 26.30 2.70 32.48
N LYS A 64 26.85 2.67 33.70
CA LYS A 64 27.04 3.87 34.53
C LYS A 64 28.07 4.85 33.93
N ALA A 65 29.10 4.33 33.29
CA ALA A 65 30.08 5.14 32.57
C ALA A 65 29.53 5.70 31.24
N THR A 66 28.59 5.00 30.61
CA THR A 66 28.05 5.36 29.28
C THR A 66 26.85 6.29 29.36
N VAL A 67 25.88 6.01 30.24
CA VAL A 67 24.60 6.75 30.29
C VAL A 67 24.66 7.83 31.37
N PRO A 68 24.53 9.13 31.02
CA PRO A 68 24.56 10.21 32.00
C PRO A 68 23.48 10.04 33.08
N ALA A 69 23.88 10.18 34.35
CA ALA A 69 23.00 9.91 35.49
C ALA A 69 21.72 10.77 35.48
N GLY A 70 21.81 12.03 35.02
CA GLY A 70 20.67 12.95 34.98
C GLY A 70 19.55 12.57 34.01
N ILE A 71 19.80 11.67 33.06
CA ILE A 71 18.77 11.16 32.12
C ILE A 71 18.48 9.66 32.28
N ARG A 72 19.19 8.98 33.18
CA ARG A 72 19.00 7.55 33.40
C ARG A 72 17.69 7.30 34.14
N LEU A 73 16.84 6.45 33.58
CA LEU A 73 15.62 5.99 34.26
C LEU A 73 16.00 5.25 35.55
N GLN A 74 15.47 5.71 36.68
CA GLN A 74 15.80 5.19 38.02
C GLN A 74 14.89 4.04 38.47
N GLN A 75 13.94 3.65 37.62
CA GLN A 75 12.98 2.59 37.87
C GLN A 75 12.97 1.61 36.70
N ARG A 76 12.44 0.42 36.94
CA ARG A 76 12.16 -0.54 35.86
C ARG A 76 11.00 -0.02 35.01
N LEU A 77 10.94 -0.51 33.78
CA LEU A 77 9.75 -0.29 32.95
C LEU A 77 8.57 -1.02 33.59
N ASP A 78 7.44 -0.32 33.70
CA ASP A 78 6.17 -0.90 34.11
C ASP A 78 5.53 -1.60 32.91
N LEU A 79 5.92 -2.85 32.70
CA LEU A 79 5.47 -3.69 31.60
C LEU A 79 4.99 -5.04 32.13
N PRO A 80 4.05 -5.70 31.41
CA PRO A 80 3.72 -7.08 31.70
C PRO A 80 4.96 -7.96 31.65
N GLN A 81 4.89 -9.05 32.40
CA GLN A 81 5.89 -10.07 32.37
C GLN A 81 6.11 -10.63 30.95
N GLY A 82 7.38 -10.87 30.61
CA GLY A 82 7.75 -11.52 29.36
C GLY A 82 7.14 -12.92 29.24
N LEU A 83 6.67 -13.25 28.05
CA LEU A 83 6.11 -14.57 27.75
C LEU A 83 7.13 -15.41 26.99
N SER A 84 6.99 -16.73 27.06
CA SER A 84 7.65 -17.62 26.10
C SER A 84 7.12 -17.39 24.69
N GLU A 85 7.87 -17.80 23.66
CA GLU A 85 7.42 -17.69 22.27
C GLU A 85 6.06 -18.36 22.05
N ALA A 86 5.86 -19.56 22.60
CA ALA A 86 4.61 -20.30 22.49
C ALA A 86 3.43 -19.58 23.17
N ALA A 87 3.64 -19.06 24.38
CA ALA A 87 2.59 -18.35 25.12
C ALA A 87 2.24 -17.01 24.46
N ALA A 88 3.24 -16.29 23.93
CA ALA A 88 3.01 -15.05 23.18
C ALA A 88 2.18 -15.30 21.91
N LEU A 89 2.47 -16.37 21.16
CA LEU A 89 1.71 -16.75 19.98
C LEU A 89 0.28 -17.19 20.33
N GLU A 90 0.10 -17.95 21.41
CA GLU A 90 -1.24 -18.35 21.88
C GLU A 90 -2.09 -17.13 22.28
N GLN A 91 -1.51 -16.21 23.07
CA GLN A 91 -2.19 -14.98 23.46
C GLN A 91 -2.52 -14.11 22.25
N LEU A 92 -1.58 -13.93 21.32
CA LEU A 92 -1.81 -13.14 20.11
C LEU A 92 -2.86 -13.78 19.22
N LYS A 93 -2.91 -15.10 19.13
CA LYS A 93 -3.97 -15.84 18.43
C LYS A 93 -5.34 -15.62 19.09
N GLY A 94 -5.39 -15.57 20.42
CA GLY A 94 -6.61 -15.22 21.16
C GLY A 94 -7.11 -13.80 20.87
N ILE A 95 -6.20 -12.83 20.71
CA ILE A 95 -6.54 -11.47 20.26
C ILE A 95 -7.01 -11.48 18.81
N ALA A 96 -6.26 -12.11 17.91
CA ALA A 96 -6.58 -12.17 16.49
C ALA A 96 -7.93 -12.85 16.21
N ALA A 97 -8.34 -13.83 17.03
CA ALA A 97 -9.62 -14.50 16.93
C ALA A 97 -10.84 -13.60 17.24
N GLN A 98 -10.62 -12.41 17.81
CA GLN A 98 -11.67 -11.41 18.03
C GLN A 98 -11.97 -10.60 16.76
N ASN A 99 -11.04 -10.58 15.80
CA ASN A 99 -11.29 -9.97 14.50
C ASN A 99 -12.30 -10.80 13.71
N GLN A 100 -13.15 -10.11 12.97
CA GLN A 100 -14.09 -10.75 12.06
C GLN A 100 -13.65 -10.50 10.62
N VAL A 101 -13.28 -11.56 9.91
CA VAL A 101 -12.88 -11.47 8.50
C VAL A 101 -14.15 -11.51 7.65
N TRP A 102 -14.58 -10.33 7.19
CA TRP A 102 -15.75 -10.14 6.34
C TRP A 102 -15.32 -9.91 4.89
N ARG A 103 -16.15 -10.31 3.93
CA ARG A 103 -15.96 -9.92 2.52
C ARG A 103 -16.27 -8.43 2.41
N SER A 104 -15.29 -7.64 1.98
CA SER A 104 -15.38 -6.19 2.09
C SER A 104 -15.27 -5.55 0.72
N TYR A 105 -16.40 -5.01 0.24
CA TYR A 105 -16.52 -4.36 -1.07
C TYR A 105 -16.59 -2.84 -0.93
N LEU A 106 -15.76 -2.30 -0.03
CA LEU A 106 -15.75 -0.87 0.32
C LEU A 106 -15.06 0.00 -0.75
N GLY A 107 -14.10 -0.57 -1.49
CA GLY A 107 -13.25 0.15 -2.43
C GLY A 107 -12.26 1.07 -1.71
N LEU A 108 -12.27 2.36 -2.04
CA LEU A 108 -11.43 3.39 -1.40
C LEU A 108 -9.92 3.13 -1.55
N GLY A 109 -9.49 2.52 -2.66
CA GLY A 109 -8.08 2.23 -2.94
C GLY A 109 -7.56 0.93 -2.33
N TYR A 110 -8.45 0.11 -1.75
CA TYR A 110 -8.13 -1.20 -1.20
C TYR A 110 -9.14 -2.25 -1.69
N ALA A 111 -8.63 -3.38 -2.16
CA ALA A 111 -9.42 -4.48 -2.71
C ALA A 111 -8.83 -5.82 -2.25
N ASN A 112 -9.66 -6.84 -1.99
CA ASN A 112 -9.06 -8.16 -1.75
C ASN A 112 -8.32 -8.64 -3.00
N THR A 113 -7.27 -9.40 -2.77
CA THR A 113 -6.45 -9.99 -3.82
C THR A 113 -5.96 -11.35 -3.35
N LEU A 114 -5.66 -12.23 -4.29
CA LEU A 114 -5.12 -13.54 -4.05
C LEU A 114 -3.60 -13.46 -4.12
N THR A 115 -2.93 -13.42 -2.97
CA THR A 115 -1.47 -13.58 -2.93
C THR A 115 -1.10 -14.98 -3.43
N PRO A 116 -0.35 -15.13 -4.54
CA PRO A 116 0.09 -16.44 -4.99
C PRO A 116 0.88 -17.14 -3.88
N ALA A 117 0.49 -18.37 -3.53
CA ALA A 117 1.07 -19.08 -2.38
C ALA A 117 2.59 -19.23 -2.49
N VAL A 118 3.12 -19.33 -3.72
CA VAL A 118 4.56 -19.36 -3.99
C VAL A 118 5.24 -18.04 -3.61
N ILE A 119 4.60 -16.89 -3.81
CA ILE A 119 5.12 -15.57 -3.41
C ILE A 119 5.00 -15.39 -1.91
N GLN A 120 3.86 -15.75 -1.31
CA GLN A 120 3.69 -15.71 0.15
C GLN A 120 4.81 -16.50 0.85
N ARG A 121 4.98 -17.76 0.48
CA ARG A 121 5.94 -18.65 1.16
C ARG A 121 7.39 -18.29 0.89
N ASN A 122 7.74 -17.99 -0.37
CA ASN A 122 9.14 -17.85 -0.77
C ASN A 122 9.67 -16.41 -0.76
N VAL A 123 8.80 -15.41 -0.55
CA VAL A 123 9.16 -13.99 -0.41
C VAL A 123 8.72 -13.44 0.95
N LEU A 124 7.41 -13.38 1.23
CA LEU A 124 6.91 -12.75 2.45
C LEU A 124 7.33 -13.49 3.73
N GLU A 125 7.27 -14.81 3.70
CA GLU A 125 7.62 -15.69 4.82
C GLU A 125 9.09 -16.16 4.79
N ASN A 126 9.92 -15.58 3.91
CA ASN A 126 11.32 -15.98 3.72
C ASN A 126 12.30 -14.92 4.26
N PRO A 127 13.09 -15.20 5.31
CA PRO A 127 14.04 -14.23 5.87
C PRO A 127 15.11 -13.77 4.88
N GLY A 128 15.41 -14.55 3.83
CA GLY A 128 16.30 -14.11 2.75
C GLY A 128 15.76 -12.93 1.93
N TRP A 129 14.46 -12.62 2.04
CA TRP A 129 13.82 -11.49 1.35
C TRP A 129 13.45 -10.32 2.27
N TYR A 130 13.24 -10.54 3.57
CA TYR A 130 12.79 -9.49 4.48
C TYR A 130 13.81 -9.02 5.53
N THR A 131 14.95 -9.69 5.72
CA THR A 131 15.91 -9.32 6.79
C THR A 131 16.93 -8.27 6.36
N GLN A 132 17.28 -8.22 5.08
CA GLN A 132 18.15 -7.17 4.54
C GLN A 132 17.49 -5.79 4.59
N TYR A 133 18.35 -4.77 4.57
CA TYR A 133 17.92 -3.38 4.45
C TYR A 133 18.15 -2.84 3.04
N THR A 134 18.08 -1.52 2.92
CA THR A 134 18.33 -0.77 1.69
C THR A 134 19.56 -1.30 0.92
N PRO A 135 19.50 -1.44 -0.42
CA PRO A 135 20.62 -1.90 -1.24
C PRO A 135 21.74 -0.84 -1.40
N TYR A 136 22.35 -0.42 -0.28
CA TYR A 136 23.49 0.52 -0.28
C TYR A 136 24.74 -0.07 -0.93
N GLN A 137 24.94 -1.38 -0.78
CA GLN A 137 26.02 -2.15 -1.41
C GLN A 137 25.43 -2.93 -2.60
N PRO A 138 25.42 -2.36 -3.82
CA PRO A 138 24.71 -2.93 -4.96
C PRO A 138 25.23 -4.30 -5.38
N GLU A 139 26.52 -4.58 -5.22
CA GLU A 139 27.19 -5.81 -5.65
C GLU A 139 26.62 -7.06 -4.96
N ILE A 140 26.11 -6.91 -3.73
CA ILE A 140 25.48 -7.97 -2.93
C ILE A 140 23.96 -7.76 -2.80
N ALA A 141 23.38 -7.02 -3.74
CA ALA A 141 21.97 -6.65 -3.71
C ALA A 141 21.25 -6.79 -5.05
N GLN A 142 21.90 -7.39 -6.05
CA GLN A 142 21.38 -7.46 -7.42
C GLN A 142 19.98 -8.08 -7.50
N GLY A 143 19.69 -9.17 -6.77
CA GLY A 143 18.37 -9.82 -6.83
C GLY A 143 17.20 -8.90 -6.44
N ARG A 144 17.33 -8.14 -5.34
CA ARG A 144 16.26 -7.18 -4.95
C ARG A 144 16.28 -5.91 -5.78
N LEU A 145 17.44 -5.49 -6.31
CA LEU A 145 17.51 -4.39 -7.25
C LEU A 145 16.81 -4.73 -8.57
N GLU A 146 16.91 -5.98 -9.03
CA GLU A 146 16.25 -6.48 -10.23
C GLU A 146 14.74 -6.54 -10.04
N ALA A 147 14.25 -7.09 -8.92
CA ALA A 147 12.83 -7.05 -8.59
C ALA A 147 12.27 -5.61 -8.51
N LEU A 148 13.04 -4.67 -7.96
CA LEU A 148 12.66 -3.25 -7.96
C LEU A 148 12.72 -2.61 -9.36
N LEU A 149 13.62 -3.05 -10.25
CA LEU A 149 13.60 -2.63 -11.64
C LEU A 149 12.35 -3.17 -12.35
N ASN A 150 11.98 -4.43 -12.11
CA ASN A 150 10.73 -5.01 -12.63
C ASN A 150 9.51 -4.23 -12.14
N PHE A 151 9.48 -3.81 -10.87
CA PHE A 151 8.45 -2.93 -10.34
C PHE A 151 8.38 -1.59 -11.09
N GLN A 152 9.53 -0.94 -11.33
CA GLN A 152 9.58 0.31 -12.07
C GLN A 152 9.08 0.13 -13.50
N THR A 153 9.47 -0.95 -14.19
CA THR A 153 9.05 -1.28 -15.55
C THR A 153 7.53 -1.52 -15.62
N LEU A 154 7.00 -2.34 -14.70
CA LEU A 154 5.56 -2.59 -14.58
C LEU A 154 4.76 -1.28 -14.47
N VAL A 155 5.24 -0.38 -13.60
CA VAL A 155 4.59 0.92 -13.39
C VAL A 155 4.70 1.79 -14.66
N THR A 156 5.87 1.89 -15.29
CA THR A 156 6.00 2.71 -16.52
C THR A 156 5.13 2.19 -17.66
N ASP A 157 5.07 0.86 -17.85
CA ASP A 157 4.31 0.23 -18.91
C ASP A 157 2.80 0.47 -18.75
N LEU A 158 2.27 0.25 -17.54
CA LEU A 158 0.85 0.44 -17.25
C LEU A 158 0.43 1.91 -17.25
N THR A 159 1.31 2.82 -16.85
CA THR A 159 0.97 4.24 -16.72
C THR A 159 1.27 5.06 -17.97
N GLY A 160 2.03 4.53 -18.93
CA GLY A 160 2.49 5.25 -20.12
C GLY A 160 3.47 6.39 -19.79
N MET A 161 4.19 6.27 -18.67
CA MET A 161 5.16 7.24 -18.18
C MET A 161 6.60 6.84 -18.49
N ASP A 162 7.51 7.80 -18.47
CA ASP A 162 8.90 7.55 -18.89
C ASP A 162 9.76 6.97 -17.76
N ILE A 163 9.41 7.27 -16.50
CA ILE A 163 10.19 6.88 -15.32
C ILE A 163 9.28 6.65 -14.12
N ALA A 164 9.58 5.61 -13.33
CA ALA A 164 8.94 5.34 -12.04
C ALA A 164 10.00 5.10 -10.95
N ASN A 165 9.65 5.44 -9.71
CA ASN A 165 10.53 5.21 -8.57
C ASN A 165 10.38 3.79 -7.98
N ALA A 166 11.24 3.44 -7.02
CA ALA A 166 11.25 2.15 -6.33
C ALA A 166 10.34 2.16 -5.09
N SER A 167 9.10 2.65 -5.25
CA SER A 167 8.01 2.82 -4.27
C SER A 167 8.02 4.06 -3.38
N LEU A 168 6.82 4.39 -2.89
CA LEU A 168 6.49 5.31 -1.80
C LEU A 168 5.67 4.59 -0.71
N LEU A 169 5.16 5.32 0.29
CA LEU A 169 4.57 4.77 1.50
C LEU A 169 3.13 4.29 1.34
N ASP A 170 2.27 5.12 0.74
CA ASP A 170 0.85 4.87 0.46
C ASP A 170 0.36 5.86 -0.63
N GLU A 171 -0.85 5.65 -1.17
CA GLU A 171 -1.38 6.47 -2.27
C GLU A 171 -1.54 7.95 -1.88
N GLY A 172 -2.04 8.24 -0.67
CA GLY A 172 -2.28 9.61 -0.21
C GLY A 172 -0.98 10.40 -0.10
N THR A 173 0.06 9.78 0.43
CA THR A 173 1.41 10.38 0.50
C THR A 173 2.04 10.51 -0.88
N ALA A 174 1.84 9.55 -1.79
CA ALA A 174 2.30 9.67 -3.18
C ALA A 174 1.64 10.85 -3.90
N ALA A 175 0.34 11.07 -3.70
CA ALA A 175 -0.38 12.24 -4.24
C ALA A 175 0.14 13.56 -3.63
N ALA A 176 0.47 13.58 -2.34
CA ALA A 176 1.07 14.75 -1.70
C ALA A 176 2.51 15.03 -2.18
N GLU A 177 3.29 13.99 -2.50
CA GLU A 177 4.59 14.14 -3.15
C GLU A 177 4.43 14.68 -4.57
N ALA A 178 3.36 14.31 -5.29
CA ALA A 178 3.06 14.83 -6.61
C ALA A 178 2.71 16.32 -6.58
N MET A 179 1.90 16.74 -5.60
CA MET A 179 1.66 18.16 -5.29
C MET A 179 2.97 18.89 -5.01
N THR A 180 3.86 18.32 -4.19
CA THR A 180 5.16 18.94 -3.85
C THR A 180 6.07 19.07 -5.06
N LEU A 181 6.13 18.03 -5.91
CA LEU A 181 6.87 18.07 -7.17
C LEU A 181 6.32 19.17 -8.09
N ALA A 182 5.00 19.21 -8.28
CA ALA A 182 4.32 20.23 -9.09
C ALA A 182 4.59 21.64 -8.56
N PHE A 183 4.49 21.84 -7.23
CA PHE A 183 4.79 23.12 -6.60
C PHE A 183 6.24 23.54 -6.87
N ASN A 184 7.20 22.64 -6.72
CA ASN A 184 8.61 22.93 -6.98
C ASN A 184 8.95 23.07 -8.48
N ALA A 185 8.10 22.54 -9.37
CA ALA A 185 8.25 22.63 -10.81
C ALA A 185 7.47 23.76 -11.47
N ARG A 186 6.52 24.38 -10.76
CA ARG A 186 5.64 25.41 -11.31
C ARG A 186 6.40 26.54 -11.98
N LYS A 187 5.91 26.94 -13.15
CA LYS A 187 6.39 28.11 -13.90
C LYS A 187 5.90 29.40 -13.25
N GLN A 188 4.61 29.43 -12.87
CA GLN A 188 3.98 30.56 -12.19
C GLN A 188 4.27 30.52 -10.69
N LYS A 189 5.23 31.32 -10.22
CA LYS A 189 5.67 31.28 -8.81
C LYS A 189 4.60 31.77 -7.82
N GLU A 190 3.71 32.64 -8.28
CA GLU A 190 2.60 33.17 -7.49
C GLU A 190 1.43 32.18 -7.32
N ALA A 191 1.31 31.18 -8.19
CA ALA A 191 0.29 30.14 -8.04
C ALA A 191 0.58 29.29 -6.79
N LYS A 192 -0.28 29.44 -5.77
CA LYS A 192 -0.19 28.74 -4.48
C LYS A 192 -1.33 27.75 -4.24
N THR A 193 -2.27 27.65 -5.19
CA THR A 193 -3.43 26.79 -5.10
C THR A 193 -3.18 25.48 -5.86
N PHE A 194 -3.43 24.36 -5.20
CA PHE A 194 -3.48 23.02 -5.78
C PHE A 194 -4.94 22.57 -5.83
N TRP A 195 -5.40 22.14 -7.00
CA TRP A 195 -6.77 21.71 -7.16
C TRP A 195 -6.88 20.18 -7.06
N VAL A 196 -7.88 19.69 -6.35
CA VAL A 196 -8.10 18.27 -6.13
C VAL A 196 -9.53 17.90 -6.51
N SER A 197 -9.68 16.88 -7.34
CA SER A 197 -10.99 16.36 -7.68
C SER A 197 -11.68 15.81 -6.44
N ALA A 198 -12.94 16.20 -6.23
CA ALA A 198 -13.82 15.60 -5.23
C ALA A 198 -14.06 14.10 -5.49
N ALA A 199 -13.72 13.61 -6.69
CA ALA A 199 -13.80 12.20 -7.06
C ALA A 199 -12.57 11.38 -6.58
N CYS A 200 -11.55 12.02 -5.98
CA CYS A 200 -10.45 11.32 -5.31
C CYS A 200 -10.91 10.59 -4.05
N HIS A 201 -10.13 9.61 -3.61
CA HIS A 201 -10.39 8.96 -2.33
C HIS A 201 -10.33 9.99 -1.18
N PRO A 202 -11.28 9.96 -0.22
CA PRO A 202 -11.37 10.97 0.84
C PRO A 202 -10.08 11.06 1.67
N GLN A 203 -9.46 9.92 2.00
CA GLN A 203 -8.19 9.91 2.72
C GLN A 203 -7.03 10.50 1.91
N THR A 204 -7.04 10.36 0.58
CA THR A 204 -6.05 11.00 -0.31
C THR A 204 -6.20 12.53 -0.24
N ILE A 205 -7.43 13.03 -0.28
CA ILE A 205 -7.73 14.47 -0.13
C ILE A 205 -7.22 14.98 1.22
N ASP A 206 -7.47 14.25 2.31
CA ASP A 206 -7.07 14.67 3.66
C ASP A 206 -5.55 14.67 3.85
N VAL A 207 -4.84 13.68 3.31
CA VAL A 207 -3.37 13.65 3.33
C VAL A 207 -2.78 14.81 2.52
N VAL A 208 -3.32 15.11 1.34
CA VAL A 208 -2.90 16.24 0.51
C VAL A 208 -3.11 17.57 1.24
N LYS A 209 -4.29 17.80 1.82
CA LYS A 209 -4.59 18.99 2.65
C LYS A 209 -3.62 19.12 3.82
N THR A 210 -3.37 18.02 4.54
CA THR A 210 -2.46 18.01 5.69
C THR A 210 -1.03 18.37 5.29
N ARG A 211 -0.55 17.86 4.15
CA ARG A 211 0.80 18.15 3.63
C ARG A 211 0.92 19.56 3.03
N ALA A 212 -0.18 20.13 2.54
CA ALA A 212 -0.22 21.49 2.00
C ALA A 212 -0.09 22.57 3.10
N LEU A 213 -0.71 22.33 4.27
CA LEU A 213 -0.80 23.29 5.37
C LEU A 213 0.55 23.92 5.79
N PRO A 214 1.61 23.14 6.13
CA PRO A 214 2.88 23.73 6.58
C PRO A 214 3.65 24.45 5.46
N LEU A 215 3.28 24.24 4.18
CA LEU A 215 3.89 24.87 3.02
C LEU A 215 3.17 26.15 2.58
N GLY A 216 2.05 26.49 3.23
CA GLY A 216 1.21 27.61 2.82
C GLY A 216 0.58 27.41 1.43
N ILE A 217 0.36 26.15 1.05
CA ILE A 217 -0.34 25.78 -0.19
C ILE A 217 -1.84 25.74 0.11
N GLU A 218 -2.64 26.40 -0.72
CA GLU A 218 -4.10 26.31 -0.67
C GLU A 218 -4.56 25.07 -1.43
N VAL A 219 -5.49 24.30 -0.86
CA VAL A 219 -6.09 23.15 -1.54
C VAL A 219 -7.55 23.41 -1.84
N MET A 220 -7.89 23.47 -3.11
CA MET A 220 -9.26 23.63 -3.59
C MET A 220 -9.81 22.26 -4.01
N VAL A 221 -10.91 21.82 -3.39
CA VAL A 221 -11.57 20.56 -3.74
C VAL A 221 -12.84 20.85 -4.54
N GLY A 222 -13.02 20.20 -5.69
CA GLY A 222 -14.18 20.47 -6.54
C GLY A 222 -14.50 19.40 -7.57
N ASP A 223 -15.60 19.59 -8.30
CA ASP A 223 -15.99 18.74 -9.42
C ASP A 223 -15.20 19.13 -10.68
N HIS A 224 -14.43 18.19 -11.24
CA HIS A 224 -13.58 18.42 -12.42
C HIS A 224 -14.39 18.86 -13.66
N ARG A 225 -15.69 18.54 -13.72
CA ARG A 225 -16.57 18.92 -14.83
C ARG A 225 -16.98 20.39 -14.80
N ARG A 226 -16.81 21.04 -13.64
CA ARG A 226 -17.22 22.44 -13.40
C ARG A 226 -16.05 23.38 -13.18
N PHE A 227 -14.82 22.86 -13.15
CA PHE A 227 -13.64 23.68 -12.94
C PHE A 227 -13.16 24.29 -14.26
N ASP A 228 -13.12 25.62 -14.30
CA ASP A 228 -12.84 26.45 -15.47
C ASP A 228 -11.46 27.13 -15.44
N PHE A 229 -10.67 26.86 -14.39
CA PHE A 229 -9.33 27.42 -14.19
C PHE A 229 -9.30 28.96 -14.04
N ASP A 230 -10.42 29.60 -13.69
CA ASP A 230 -10.47 31.04 -13.36
C ASP A 230 -9.56 31.40 -12.18
N THR A 231 -9.38 30.45 -11.25
CA THR A 231 -8.37 30.54 -10.20
C THR A 231 -7.05 29.94 -10.69
N PRO A 232 -5.92 30.68 -10.66
CA PRO A 232 -4.62 30.14 -11.04
C PRO A 232 -4.17 29.00 -10.11
N VAL A 233 -4.04 27.79 -10.66
CA VAL A 233 -3.59 26.60 -9.93
C VAL A 233 -2.27 26.09 -10.51
N PHE A 234 -1.33 25.68 -9.65
CA PHE A 234 -0.04 25.18 -10.13
C PHE A 234 -0.09 23.70 -10.53
N GLY A 235 -1.12 22.99 -10.08
CA GLY A 235 -1.35 21.60 -10.41
C GLY A 235 -2.73 21.13 -10.01
N VAL A 236 -3.11 19.99 -10.58
CA VAL A 236 -4.39 19.33 -10.38
C VAL A 236 -4.18 17.85 -10.03
N LEU A 237 -5.05 17.30 -9.18
CA LEU A 237 -5.11 15.87 -8.85
C LEU A 237 -6.46 15.29 -9.28
N LEU A 238 -6.41 14.24 -10.10
CA LEU A 238 -7.55 13.47 -10.59
C LEU A 238 -7.46 12.02 -10.09
N GLN A 239 -8.58 11.29 -10.11
CA GLN A 239 -8.64 9.86 -9.76
C GLN A 239 -9.17 9.06 -10.96
N TYR A 240 -8.58 7.89 -11.23
CA TYR A 240 -8.88 7.07 -12.39
C TYR A 240 -8.78 5.55 -12.13
N PRO A 241 -9.90 4.81 -12.01
CA PRO A 241 -11.29 5.29 -11.91
C PRO A 241 -11.54 6.15 -10.67
N ALA A 242 -12.63 6.92 -10.65
CA ALA A 242 -13.03 7.72 -9.51
C ALA A 242 -13.37 6.87 -8.28
N THR A 243 -13.43 7.51 -7.11
CA THR A 243 -13.68 6.81 -5.84
C THR A 243 -15.04 6.11 -5.76
N ASP A 244 -16.03 6.52 -6.56
CA ASP A 244 -17.35 5.89 -6.68
C ASP A 244 -17.47 4.99 -7.92
N GLY A 245 -16.35 4.76 -8.62
CA GLY A 245 -16.21 3.82 -9.73
C GLY A 245 -16.28 4.44 -11.12
N ALA A 246 -16.72 5.70 -11.25
CA ALA A 246 -16.88 6.36 -12.53
C ALA A 246 -15.55 6.51 -13.28
N ILE A 247 -15.56 6.18 -14.57
CA ILE A 247 -14.45 6.38 -15.51
C ILE A 247 -14.76 7.60 -16.36
N TYR A 248 -13.94 8.65 -16.22
CA TYR A 248 -14.07 9.88 -16.99
C TYR A 248 -13.00 9.96 -18.09
N ASP A 249 -13.33 10.57 -19.23
CA ASP A 249 -12.34 10.99 -20.22
C ASP A 249 -11.75 12.35 -19.82
N TYR A 250 -10.53 12.32 -19.33
CA TYR A 250 -9.84 13.51 -18.87
C TYR A 250 -9.04 14.24 -19.97
N ALA A 251 -9.00 13.76 -21.22
CA ALA A 251 -8.13 14.33 -22.26
C ALA A 251 -8.35 15.84 -22.51
N ASN A 252 -9.61 16.30 -22.45
CA ASN A 252 -9.92 17.72 -22.57
C ASN A 252 -9.53 18.51 -21.31
N PHE A 253 -9.76 17.94 -20.13
CA PHE A 253 -9.39 18.57 -18.86
C PHE A 253 -7.87 18.72 -18.74
N THR A 254 -7.09 17.71 -19.14
CA THR A 254 -5.62 17.76 -19.14
C THR A 254 -5.09 18.82 -20.10
N ALA A 255 -5.63 18.88 -21.33
CA ALA A 255 -5.27 19.91 -22.30
C ALA A 255 -5.57 21.33 -21.76
N HIS A 256 -6.69 21.51 -21.08
CA HIS A 256 -7.08 22.78 -20.49
C HIS A 256 -6.18 23.17 -19.29
N ALA A 257 -5.81 22.21 -18.44
CA ALA A 257 -4.85 22.42 -17.37
C ALA A 257 -3.47 22.85 -17.91
N HIS A 258 -3.00 22.21 -18.99
CA HIS A 258 -1.73 22.56 -19.62
C HIS A 258 -1.75 23.95 -20.26
N ALA A 259 -2.88 24.36 -20.86
CA ALA A 259 -3.05 25.72 -21.36
C ALA A 259 -2.91 26.78 -20.25
N HIS A 260 -3.30 26.44 -19.01
CA HIS A 260 -3.13 27.27 -17.82
C HIS A 260 -1.80 27.04 -17.06
N GLN A 261 -0.87 26.27 -17.65
CA GLN A 261 0.44 25.95 -17.07
C GLN A 261 0.38 25.18 -15.75
N SER A 262 -0.69 24.43 -15.52
CA SER A 262 -0.88 23.55 -14.36
C SER A 262 -0.40 22.13 -14.68
N MET A 263 0.33 21.49 -13.77
CA MET A 263 0.69 20.08 -13.92
C MET A 263 -0.47 19.15 -13.55
N VAL A 264 -0.64 18.08 -14.32
CA VAL A 264 -1.71 17.08 -14.11
C VAL A 264 -1.15 15.84 -13.42
N THR A 265 -1.70 15.55 -12.24
CA THR A 265 -1.48 14.29 -11.52
C THR A 265 -2.73 13.42 -11.61
N VAL A 266 -2.56 12.14 -11.92
CA VAL A 266 -3.64 11.15 -11.88
C VAL A 266 -3.31 10.06 -10.87
N ALA A 267 -4.16 9.88 -9.86
CA ALA A 267 -4.14 8.71 -8.99
C ALA A 267 -4.88 7.56 -9.71
N ALA A 268 -4.16 6.53 -10.15
CA ALA A 268 -4.72 5.48 -11.00
C ALA A 268 -4.58 4.07 -10.43
N ASP A 269 -5.62 3.24 -10.61
CA ASP A 269 -5.59 1.82 -10.26
C ASP A 269 -4.85 1.03 -11.36
N LEU A 270 -3.71 0.41 -11.03
CA LEU A 270 -2.88 -0.28 -12.03
C LEU A 270 -3.56 -1.48 -12.70
N LEU A 271 -4.45 -2.19 -12.00
CA LEU A 271 -5.15 -3.34 -12.59
C LEU A 271 -6.15 -2.86 -13.64
N SER A 272 -6.84 -1.74 -13.38
CA SER A 272 -7.74 -1.11 -14.35
C SER A 272 -7.00 -0.72 -15.65
N LEU A 273 -5.73 -0.29 -15.55
CA LEU A 273 -4.92 0.14 -16.69
C LEU A 273 -4.49 -0.99 -17.63
N THR A 274 -4.71 -2.25 -17.24
CA THR A 274 -4.59 -3.40 -18.17
C THR A 274 -5.70 -3.39 -19.24
N LEU A 275 -6.82 -2.72 -18.95
CA LEU A 275 -7.95 -2.54 -19.86
C LEU A 275 -7.99 -1.10 -20.37
N LEU A 276 -7.91 -0.13 -19.45
CA LEU A 276 -8.12 1.29 -19.72
C LEU A 276 -6.92 1.96 -20.39
N ARG A 277 -7.20 3.06 -21.11
CA ARG A 277 -6.18 3.94 -21.69
C ARG A 277 -5.28 4.49 -20.57
N ALA A 278 -3.97 4.39 -20.74
CA ALA A 278 -3.01 4.81 -19.73
C ALA A 278 -2.98 6.34 -19.56
N PRO A 279 -2.79 6.88 -18.33
CA PRO A 279 -2.78 8.33 -18.09
C PRO A 279 -1.72 9.10 -18.87
N GLY A 280 -0.56 8.49 -19.12
CA GLY A 280 0.47 9.09 -19.95
C GLY A 280 0.01 9.37 -21.38
N GLU A 281 -0.95 8.60 -21.92
CA GLU A 281 -1.44 8.76 -23.28
C GLU A 281 -2.44 9.92 -23.42
N PHE A 282 -3.13 10.31 -22.34
CA PHE A 282 -4.06 11.45 -22.34
C PHE A 282 -3.48 12.69 -21.64
N GLY A 283 -2.16 12.76 -21.48
CA GLY A 283 -1.46 13.98 -21.09
C GLY A 283 -1.27 14.18 -19.60
N ALA A 284 -1.33 13.14 -18.77
CA ALA A 284 -0.85 13.27 -17.40
C ALA A 284 0.67 13.60 -17.37
N ASP A 285 1.09 14.35 -16.34
CA ASP A 285 2.50 14.65 -16.04
C ASP A 285 3.07 13.74 -14.95
N ILE A 286 2.21 13.34 -14.01
CA ILE A 286 2.51 12.43 -12.90
C ILE A 286 1.38 11.40 -12.78
N VAL A 287 1.72 10.14 -12.54
CA VAL A 287 0.76 9.11 -12.12
C VAL A 287 1.20 8.52 -10.79
N VAL A 288 0.25 8.38 -9.88
CA VAL A 288 0.46 7.80 -8.55
C VAL A 288 -0.62 6.78 -8.25
N GLY A 289 -0.44 5.96 -7.23
CA GLY A 289 -1.46 5.02 -6.79
C GLY A 289 -0.87 3.95 -5.88
N ASN A 290 -1.70 2.98 -5.53
CA ASN A 290 -1.31 1.83 -4.73
C ASN A 290 -1.14 0.58 -5.60
N THR A 291 -0.15 -0.27 -5.32
CA THR A 291 -0.01 -1.59 -5.96
C THR A 291 -0.56 -2.73 -5.11
N GLN A 292 -1.34 -2.44 -4.06
CA GLN A 292 -1.85 -3.42 -3.10
C GLN A 292 -2.54 -4.62 -3.77
N ARG A 293 -3.44 -4.37 -4.73
CA ARG A 293 -4.22 -5.43 -5.40
C ARG A 293 -3.42 -6.29 -6.37
N PHE A 294 -2.11 -6.08 -6.48
CA PHE A 294 -1.19 -7.01 -7.11
C PHE A 294 -0.64 -7.98 -6.06
N GLY A 295 -1.53 -8.79 -5.48
CA GLY A 295 -1.18 -9.91 -4.61
C GLY A 295 -0.64 -9.53 -3.22
N VAL A 296 -0.86 -8.31 -2.72
CA VAL A 296 -0.47 -7.92 -1.35
C VAL A 296 -1.70 -7.91 -0.44
N PRO A 297 -1.68 -8.59 0.74
CA PRO A 297 -2.83 -8.64 1.64
C PRO A 297 -3.33 -7.26 2.07
N LEU A 298 -4.63 -7.12 2.35
CA LEU A 298 -5.23 -5.85 2.82
C LEU A 298 -4.51 -5.24 4.03
N GLY A 299 -4.02 -6.08 4.96
CA GLY A 299 -3.19 -5.64 6.09
C GLY A 299 -3.85 -4.61 7.02
N TYR A 300 -5.19 -4.48 6.99
CA TYR A 300 -5.93 -3.44 7.71
C TYR A 300 -5.33 -2.02 7.50
N GLY A 301 -4.84 -1.76 6.28
CA GLY A 301 -4.27 -0.48 5.86
C GLY A 301 -2.86 -0.58 5.26
N GLY A 302 -2.09 -1.63 5.57
CA GLY A 302 -0.75 -1.81 5.03
C GLY A 302 0.08 -2.90 5.71
N PRO A 303 1.35 -3.04 5.31
CA PRO A 303 2.07 -2.18 4.37
C PRO A 303 1.76 -2.52 2.90
N HIS A 304 1.75 -1.49 2.04
CA HIS A 304 1.63 -1.63 0.57
C HIS A 304 2.59 -0.67 -0.12
N ALA A 305 3.10 -1.04 -1.30
CA ALA A 305 3.92 -0.13 -2.08
C ALA A 305 3.04 0.81 -2.90
N ALA A 306 3.12 2.11 -2.62
CA ALA A 306 2.62 3.10 -3.56
C ALA A 306 3.63 3.30 -4.69
N TYR A 307 3.14 3.60 -5.89
CA TYR A 307 4.00 3.92 -7.03
C TYR A 307 3.97 5.43 -7.33
N PHE A 308 5.04 5.89 -7.97
CA PHE A 308 5.13 7.26 -8.48
C PHE A 308 5.85 7.25 -9.82
N ALA A 309 5.14 7.65 -10.87
CA ALA A 309 5.63 7.70 -12.24
C ALA A 309 5.47 9.10 -12.83
N THR A 310 6.39 9.53 -13.68
CA THR A 310 6.36 10.87 -14.28
C THR A 310 7.17 10.91 -15.59
N ARG A 311 7.27 12.09 -16.20
CA ARG A 311 8.10 12.35 -17.38
C ARG A 311 9.58 12.43 -17.02
N ASN A 312 10.45 12.07 -17.95
CA ASN A 312 11.91 12.11 -17.78
C ASN A 312 12.43 13.51 -17.41
N ALA A 313 11.76 14.56 -17.87
CA ALA A 313 12.08 15.95 -17.52
C ALA A 313 12.07 16.22 -16.00
N PHE A 314 11.35 15.41 -15.22
CA PHE A 314 11.23 15.54 -13.77
C PHE A 314 12.08 14.54 -12.98
N ALA A 315 12.94 13.74 -13.62
CA ALA A 315 13.76 12.72 -12.95
C ALA A 315 14.60 13.28 -11.78
N ARG A 316 15.09 14.53 -11.88
CA ARG A 316 15.85 15.21 -10.81
C ARG A 316 15.00 15.69 -9.63
N LYS A 317 13.68 15.65 -9.75
CA LYS A 317 12.70 16.02 -8.71
C LYS A 317 11.93 14.83 -8.17
N LEU A 318 12.16 13.64 -8.72
CA LEU A 318 11.49 12.41 -8.31
C LEU A 318 11.70 12.16 -6.80
N PRO A 319 10.65 11.86 -6.02
CA PRO A 319 10.76 11.47 -4.62
C PRO A 319 11.26 10.02 -4.51
N GLY A 320 11.92 9.71 -3.40
CA GLY A 320 12.36 8.35 -3.11
C GLY A 320 13.48 7.81 -4.00
N ARG A 321 13.69 6.50 -3.89
CA ARG A 321 14.79 5.77 -4.53
C ARG A 321 14.46 5.43 -5.97
N LEU A 322 15.48 5.27 -6.80
CA LEU A 322 15.36 4.90 -8.21
C LEU A 322 16.47 3.91 -8.53
N VAL A 323 16.11 2.72 -9.02
CA VAL A 323 17.06 1.74 -9.56
C VAL A 323 17.39 2.12 -10.99
N GLY A 324 18.66 2.07 -11.35
CA GLY A 324 19.14 2.26 -12.72
C GLY A 324 20.12 1.18 -13.14
N VAL A 325 20.09 0.86 -14.44
CA VAL A 325 21.09 0.00 -15.09
C VAL A 325 22.39 0.77 -15.25
N SER A 326 23.50 0.12 -14.92
CA SER A 326 24.87 0.59 -15.02
C SER A 326 25.74 -0.56 -15.57
N LYS A 327 27.06 -0.44 -15.45
CA LYS A 327 28.02 -1.51 -15.71
C LYS A 327 28.97 -1.73 -14.54
N ASP A 328 29.45 -2.96 -14.38
CA ASP A 328 30.52 -3.33 -13.43
C ASP A 328 31.92 -3.01 -13.99
N THR A 329 32.97 -3.42 -13.27
CA THR A 329 34.38 -3.24 -13.68
C THR A 329 34.78 -4.07 -14.91
N TYR A 330 34.02 -5.12 -15.24
CA TYR A 330 34.24 -6.00 -16.38
C TYR A 330 33.42 -5.57 -17.61
N GLY A 331 32.55 -4.56 -17.47
CA GLY A 331 31.68 -4.05 -18.51
C GLY A 331 30.33 -4.75 -18.60
N ASN A 332 29.99 -5.66 -17.68
CA ASN A 332 28.70 -6.35 -17.66
C ASN A 332 27.61 -5.44 -17.10
N PRO A 333 26.35 -5.59 -17.55
CA PRO A 333 25.21 -4.89 -16.94
C PRO A 333 25.12 -5.17 -15.43
N ALA A 334 24.93 -4.11 -14.64
CA ALA A 334 24.77 -4.20 -13.19
C ALA A 334 23.83 -3.11 -12.69
N LEU A 335 23.01 -3.42 -11.69
CA LEU A 335 22.00 -2.52 -11.14
C LEU A 335 22.53 -1.74 -9.93
N ARG A 336 22.06 -0.51 -9.75
CA ARG A 336 22.33 0.29 -8.54
C ARG A 336 21.27 1.34 -8.31
N LEU A 337 21.20 1.87 -7.09
CA LEU A 337 20.46 3.10 -6.83
C LEU A 337 21.12 4.28 -7.55
N THR A 338 20.35 5.04 -8.33
CA THR A 338 20.83 6.15 -9.16
C THR A 338 20.21 7.49 -8.76
N LEU A 339 20.84 8.58 -9.19
CA LEU A 339 20.45 9.96 -8.85
C LEU A 339 20.27 10.18 -7.33
N GLN A 340 21.10 9.55 -6.51
CA GLN A 340 20.98 9.56 -5.03
C GLN A 340 21.13 10.96 -4.42
N THR A 341 21.70 11.92 -5.15
CA THR A 341 21.80 13.32 -4.70
C THR A 341 20.44 13.99 -4.51
N ARG A 342 19.33 13.38 -4.93
CA ARG A 342 17.96 13.82 -4.60
C ARG A 342 17.56 13.50 -3.16
N GLU A 343 18.17 12.48 -2.57
CA GLU A 343 17.71 11.86 -1.33
C GLU A 343 18.27 12.55 -0.07
N GLN A 344 17.54 12.40 1.03
CA GLN A 344 17.81 13.07 2.31
C GLN A 344 19.22 12.83 2.87
N HIS A 345 19.83 11.67 2.61
CA HIS A 345 21.14 11.33 3.17
C HIS A 345 22.29 12.12 2.54
N ILE A 346 22.08 12.72 1.36
CA ILE A 346 23.02 13.65 0.72
C ILE A 346 22.54 15.09 0.88
N ARG A 347 21.27 15.36 0.56
CA ARG A 347 20.76 16.73 0.44
C ARG A 347 20.03 17.29 1.65
N ARG A 348 19.71 16.46 2.66
CA ARG A 348 19.05 16.87 3.91
C ARG A 348 17.78 17.69 3.63
N ASP A 349 17.73 18.93 4.09
CA ASP A 349 16.63 19.88 3.90
C ASP A 349 16.37 20.27 2.44
N ALA A 350 17.39 20.16 1.57
CA ALA A 350 17.27 20.43 0.13
C ALA A 350 16.91 19.18 -0.71
N ALA A 351 16.60 18.07 -0.06
CA ALA A 351 16.17 16.83 -0.72
C ALA A 351 14.79 16.99 -1.36
N THR A 352 14.45 16.10 -2.29
CA THR A 352 13.15 16.14 -2.96
C THR A 352 11.99 15.76 -2.04
N SER A 353 12.28 14.96 -1.01
CA SER A 353 11.34 14.49 0.02
C SER A 353 12.14 14.05 1.27
N ASN A 354 11.46 13.93 2.40
CA ASN A 354 12.02 13.39 3.64
C ASN A 354 12.03 11.86 3.70
N ILE A 355 11.46 11.16 2.69
CA ILE A 355 11.36 9.71 2.67
C ILE A 355 12.74 9.02 2.74
N CYS A 356 12.82 7.92 3.49
CA CYS A 356 14.04 7.12 3.63
C CYS A 356 13.75 5.61 3.54
N THR A 357 13.17 5.02 4.58
CA THR A 357 12.51 3.71 4.47
C THR A 357 11.27 3.89 3.60
N ALA A 358 11.08 2.99 2.65
CA ALA A 358 9.92 2.92 1.77
C ALA A 358 9.32 1.50 1.87
N GLN A 359 8.71 0.98 0.80
CA GLN A 359 7.93 -0.26 0.81
C GLN A 359 8.54 -1.33 -0.08
N VAL A 360 9.86 -1.53 0.03
CA VAL A 360 10.65 -2.38 -0.88
C VAL A 360 10.13 -3.82 -0.94
N LEU A 361 9.87 -4.48 0.20
CA LEU A 361 9.40 -5.87 0.21
C LEU A 361 8.05 -6.00 -0.53
N LEU A 362 7.18 -5.01 -0.40
CA LEU A 362 5.84 -5.02 -0.99
C LEU A 362 5.89 -4.67 -2.48
N ALA A 363 6.82 -3.80 -2.89
CA ALA A 363 7.12 -3.55 -4.30
C ALA A 363 7.65 -4.82 -4.99
N ILE A 364 8.49 -5.60 -4.31
CA ILE A 364 8.97 -6.90 -4.78
C ILE A 364 7.80 -7.87 -4.93
N MET A 365 6.92 -7.98 -3.93
CA MET A 365 5.73 -8.84 -4.03
C MET A 365 4.85 -8.46 -5.22
N ALA A 366 4.56 -7.17 -5.40
CA ALA A 366 3.75 -6.67 -6.52
C ALA A 366 4.41 -6.90 -7.89
N SER A 367 5.74 -6.74 -8.00
CA SER A 367 6.45 -7.07 -9.23
C SER A 367 6.44 -8.57 -9.51
N MET A 368 6.60 -9.41 -8.49
CA MET A 368 6.57 -10.86 -8.64
C MET A 368 5.16 -11.35 -9.00
N TYR A 369 4.11 -10.70 -8.50
CA TYR A 369 2.73 -10.95 -8.92
C TYR A 369 2.57 -10.71 -10.42
N ALA A 370 3.06 -9.57 -10.91
CA ALA A 370 3.01 -9.26 -12.35
C ALA A 370 3.87 -10.22 -13.18
N VAL A 371 5.06 -10.61 -12.70
CA VAL A 371 5.91 -11.63 -13.37
C VAL A 371 5.19 -12.98 -13.44
N TYR A 372 4.55 -13.39 -12.34
CA TYR A 372 3.86 -14.69 -12.25
C TYR A 372 2.64 -14.77 -13.17
N HIS A 373 1.89 -13.68 -13.30
CA HIS A 373 0.69 -13.65 -14.13
C HIS A 373 0.96 -13.27 -15.59
N GLY A 374 1.99 -12.48 -15.86
CA GLY A 374 2.23 -11.90 -17.17
C GLY A 374 1.12 -10.91 -17.62
N PRO A 375 1.29 -10.27 -18.78
CA PRO A 375 0.29 -9.35 -19.33
C PRO A 375 -1.09 -9.98 -19.51
N GLU A 376 -1.15 -11.20 -20.03
CA GLU A 376 -2.40 -11.91 -20.32
C GLU A 376 -3.12 -12.29 -19.03
N GLY A 377 -2.40 -12.78 -18.02
CA GLY A 377 -2.98 -13.14 -16.73
C GLY A 377 -3.54 -11.92 -16.01
N LEU A 378 -2.79 -10.81 -15.98
CA LEU A 378 -3.27 -9.55 -15.40
C LEU A 378 -4.52 -9.04 -16.11
N ARG A 379 -4.54 -9.06 -17.44
CA ARG A 379 -5.72 -8.68 -18.25
C ARG A 379 -6.89 -9.63 -18.01
N ALA A 380 -6.65 -10.94 -17.87
CA ALA A 380 -7.70 -11.91 -17.58
C ALA A 380 -8.34 -11.69 -16.20
N ILE A 381 -7.52 -11.37 -15.19
CA ILE A 381 -8.00 -11.01 -13.85
C ILE A 381 -8.86 -9.75 -13.92
N ALA A 382 -8.36 -8.68 -14.54
CA ALA A 382 -9.11 -7.44 -14.70
C ALA A 382 -10.42 -7.63 -15.48
N ALA A 383 -10.40 -8.39 -16.57
CA ALA A 383 -11.57 -8.68 -17.38
C ALA A 383 -12.62 -9.49 -16.60
N ARG A 384 -12.21 -10.45 -15.77
CA ARG A 384 -13.13 -11.22 -14.93
C ARG A 384 -13.83 -10.33 -13.90
N ILE A 385 -13.06 -9.49 -13.20
CA ILE A 385 -13.61 -8.52 -12.23
C ILE A 385 -14.61 -7.59 -12.92
N HIS A 386 -14.24 -7.04 -14.07
CA HIS A 386 -15.12 -6.17 -14.84
C HIS A 386 -16.40 -6.89 -15.28
N ASN A 387 -16.30 -8.12 -15.80
CA ASN A 387 -17.47 -8.90 -16.19
C ASN A 387 -18.40 -9.18 -15.01
N HIS A 388 -17.89 -9.57 -13.84
CA HIS A 388 -18.71 -9.74 -12.64
C HIS A 388 -19.41 -8.43 -12.24
N THR A 389 -18.70 -7.31 -12.37
CA THR A 389 -19.25 -5.97 -12.07
C THR A 389 -20.37 -5.61 -13.04
N GLN A 390 -20.22 -5.91 -14.34
CA GLN A 390 -21.27 -5.71 -15.33
C GLN A 390 -22.48 -6.62 -15.11
N THR A 391 -22.27 -7.88 -14.73
CA THR A 391 -23.36 -8.79 -14.36
C THR A 391 -24.13 -8.29 -13.14
N LEU A 392 -23.42 -7.81 -12.11
CA LEU A 392 -24.06 -7.18 -10.95
C LEU A 392 -24.86 -5.95 -11.37
N ALA A 393 -24.26 -5.05 -12.16
CA ALA A 393 -24.92 -3.84 -12.66
C ALA A 393 -26.22 -4.17 -13.41
N HIS A 394 -26.18 -5.15 -14.32
CA HIS A 394 -27.35 -5.57 -15.08
C HIS A 394 -28.47 -6.06 -14.17
N ALA A 395 -28.18 -6.97 -13.23
CA ALA A 395 -29.17 -7.51 -12.31
C ALA A 395 -29.78 -6.43 -11.40
N LEU A 396 -28.97 -5.47 -10.93
CA LEU A 396 -29.46 -4.36 -10.11
C LEU A 396 -30.36 -3.42 -10.93
N ALA A 397 -30.01 -3.13 -12.17
CA ALA A 397 -30.84 -2.31 -13.06
C ALA A 397 -32.18 -2.99 -13.38
N GLU A 398 -32.18 -4.31 -13.64
CA GLU A 398 -33.41 -5.09 -13.86
C GLU A 398 -34.31 -5.12 -12.61
N ALA A 399 -33.72 -5.10 -11.42
CA ALA A 399 -34.45 -4.97 -10.16
C ALA A 399 -34.94 -3.53 -9.87
N GLY A 400 -34.70 -2.58 -10.76
CA GLY A 400 -35.18 -1.21 -10.66
C GLY A 400 -34.28 -0.25 -9.87
N PHE A 401 -33.06 -0.66 -9.51
CA PHE A 401 -32.10 0.28 -8.91
C PHE A 401 -31.53 1.23 -9.95
N GLU A 402 -31.36 2.50 -9.58
CA GLU A 402 -30.66 3.48 -10.42
C GLU A 402 -29.14 3.37 -10.20
N LEU A 403 -28.40 3.27 -11.30
CA LEU A 403 -26.94 3.20 -11.29
C LEU A 403 -26.32 4.50 -11.81
N GLY A 404 -25.06 4.73 -11.41
CA GLY A 404 -24.22 5.74 -12.03
C GLY A 404 -24.19 5.61 -13.56
N GLN A 405 -24.22 6.74 -14.27
CA GLN A 405 -24.33 6.77 -15.74
C GLN A 405 -22.99 6.59 -16.46
N GLU A 406 -21.88 6.83 -15.75
CA GLU A 406 -20.55 6.72 -16.31
C GLU A 406 -20.10 5.26 -16.38
N PRO A 407 -19.22 4.90 -17.33
CA PRO A 407 -18.64 3.56 -17.37
C PRO A 407 -17.83 3.28 -16.10
N VAL A 408 -17.73 2.01 -15.72
CA VAL A 408 -17.03 1.58 -14.49
C VAL A 408 -16.09 0.41 -14.77
N PHE A 409 -15.06 0.26 -13.94
CA PHE A 409 -14.19 -0.90 -13.96
C PHE A 409 -14.75 -2.01 -13.06
N ASP A 410 -14.63 -1.82 -11.74
CA ASP A 410 -14.96 -2.82 -10.71
C ASP A 410 -15.94 -2.30 -9.64
N THR A 411 -16.29 -1.02 -9.71
CA THR A 411 -17.00 -0.32 -8.63
C THR A 411 -18.30 0.28 -9.15
N LEU A 412 -19.42 -0.01 -8.48
CA LEU A 412 -20.74 0.53 -8.81
C LEU A 412 -21.22 1.51 -7.75
N ARG A 413 -21.76 2.63 -8.22
CA ARG A 413 -22.59 3.55 -7.44
C ARG A 413 -24.05 3.20 -7.67
N VAL A 414 -24.77 2.87 -6.59
CA VAL A 414 -26.16 2.39 -6.61
C VAL A 414 -27.03 3.29 -5.74
N THR A 415 -28.01 3.96 -6.33
CA THR A 415 -29.05 4.69 -5.58
C THR A 415 -30.07 3.69 -5.09
N VAL A 416 -30.20 3.56 -3.77
CA VAL A 416 -31.06 2.58 -3.09
C VAL A 416 -32.17 3.21 -2.25
N GLY A 417 -32.12 4.53 -2.02
CA GLY A 417 -33.14 5.26 -1.26
C GLY A 417 -33.43 4.64 0.11
N ASP A 418 -34.71 4.57 0.47
CA ASP A 418 -35.18 4.00 1.74
C ASP A 418 -34.81 2.52 1.94
N ALA A 419 -34.43 1.80 0.89
CA ALA A 419 -33.99 0.41 0.99
C ALA A 419 -32.59 0.25 1.61
N GLN A 420 -31.82 1.33 1.76
CA GLN A 420 -30.43 1.29 2.23
C GLN A 420 -30.25 0.49 3.53
N ALA A 421 -31.06 0.78 4.55
CA ALA A 421 -30.94 0.12 5.85
C ALA A 421 -31.23 -1.39 5.77
N ALA A 422 -32.21 -1.79 4.96
CA ALA A 422 -32.55 -3.20 4.76
C ALA A 422 -31.44 -3.95 4.00
N ILE A 423 -30.84 -3.33 2.98
CA ILE A 423 -29.71 -3.88 2.24
C ILE A 423 -28.50 -4.07 3.16
N LEU A 424 -28.16 -3.07 3.96
CA LEU A 424 -27.05 -3.16 4.92
C LEU A 424 -27.29 -4.22 5.99
N ALA A 425 -28.54 -4.38 6.47
CA ALA A 425 -28.89 -5.43 7.42
C ALA A 425 -28.72 -6.83 6.81
N ARG A 426 -29.14 -7.04 5.55
CA ARG A 426 -28.87 -8.28 4.82
C ARG A 426 -27.37 -8.50 4.62
N ALA A 427 -26.64 -7.48 4.16
CA ALA A 427 -25.19 -7.57 3.99
C ALA A 427 -24.48 -7.99 5.29
N ALA A 428 -24.86 -7.40 6.43
CA ALA A 428 -24.32 -7.76 7.73
C ALA A 428 -24.65 -9.20 8.15
N ALA A 429 -25.87 -9.67 7.87
CA ALA A 429 -26.25 -11.07 8.11
C ALA A 429 -25.39 -12.06 7.29
N HIS A 430 -24.90 -11.62 6.13
CA HIS A 430 -24.01 -12.37 5.23
C HIS A 430 -22.51 -12.03 5.40
N ARG A 431 -22.15 -11.25 6.44
CA ARG A 431 -20.77 -10.78 6.73
C ARG A 431 -20.12 -10.11 5.52
N ILE A 432 -20.87 -9.22 4.87
CA ILE A 432 -20.43 -8.39 3.75
C ILE A 432 -20.43 -6.92 4.19
N ASN A 433 -19.34 -6.21 3.88
CA ASN A 433 -19.27 -4.75 4.02
C ASN A 433 -19.51 -4.08 2.66
N LEU A 434 -20.44 -3.12 2.65
CA LEU A 434 -20.71 -2.21 1.54
C LEU A 434 -20.39 -0.79 1.97
N ARG A 435 -19.99 0.08 1.04
CA ARG A 435 -19.69 1.47 1.37
C ARG A 435 -20.96 2.30 1.32
N VAL A 436 -21.27 2.98 2.43
CA VAL A 436 -22.27 4.04 2.45
C VAL A 436 -21.62 5.32 1.89
N LEU A 437 -22.13 5.83 0.78
CA LEU A 437 -21.63 7.08 0.18
C LEU A 437 -22.35 8.29 0.77
N ASP A 438 -23.68 8.19 0.89
CA ASP A 438 -24.57 9.18 1.47
C ASP A 438 -25.86 8.51 1.97
N ALA A 439 -26.89 9.29 2.31
CA ALA A 439 -28.14 8.80 2.89
C ALA A 439 -28.93 7.84 1.99
N GLU A 440 -28.72 7.88 0.67
CA GLU A 440 -29.51 7.12 -0.30
C GLU A 440 -28.65 6.26 -1.23
N THR A 441 -27.32 6.41 -1.18
CA THR A 441 -26.40 5.78 -2.13
C THR A 441 -25.45 4.81 -1.45
N LEU A 442 -25.36 3.59 -2.01
CA LEU A 442 -24.34 2.61 -1.67
C LEU A 442 -23.30 2.50 -2.81
N VAL A 443 -22.08 2.13 -2.43
CA VAL A 443 -21.00 1.78 -3.36
C VAL A 443 -20.56 0.36 -3.08
N VAL A 444 -20.36 -0.42 -4.15
CA VAL A 444 -19.87 -1.79 -4.11
C VAL A 444 -18.69 -1.93 -5.07
N ALA A 445 -17.50 -2.21 -4.53
CA ALA A 445 -16.27 -2.44 -5.29
C ALA A 445 -15.90 -3.93 -5.28
N LEU A 446 -15.98 -4.58 -6.44
CA LEU A 446 -15.62 -5.99 -6.61
C LEU A 446 -14.12 -6.16 -6.79
N ASP A 447 -13.65 -7.38 -6.56
CA ASP A 447 -12.23 -7.68 -6.57
C ASP A 447 -11.92 -9.10 -7.05
N GLU A 448 -10.63 -9.45 -7.06
CA GLU A 448 -10.13 -10.72 -7.60
C GLU A 448 -10.68 -11.95 -6.87
N THR A 449 -11.15 -11.80 -5.63
CA THR A 449 -11.65 -12.92 -4.81
C THR A 449 -13.10 -13.27 -5.13
N VAL A 450 -13.83 -12.41 -5.83
CA VAL A 450 -15.26 -12.60 -6.12
C VAL A 450 -15.49 -13.81 -7.02
N THR A 451 -16.35 -14.71 -6.55
CA THR A 451 -16.87 -15.88 -7.26
C THR A 451 -18.30 -15.66 -7.74
N ASP A 452 -18.82 -16.57 -8.57
CA ASP A 452 -20.24 -16.56 -8.99
C ASP A 452 -21.19 -16.64 -7.79
N THR A 453 -20.82 -17.37 -6.74
CA THR A 453 -21.61 -17.48 -5.51
C THR A 453 -21.69 -16.13 -4.78
N ASP A 454 -20.56 -15.43 -4.64
CA ASP A 454 -20.53 -14.11 -4.02
C ASP A 454 -21.39 -13.11 -4.81
N LEU A 455 -21.32 -13.20 -6.14
CA LEU A 455 -22.11 -12.36 -7.04
C LEU A 455 -23.61 -12.60 -6.88
N GLN A 456 -24.05 -13.86 -6.83
CA GLN A 456 -25.46 -14.21 -6.59
C GLN A 456 -25.95 -13.75 -5.21
N GLU A 457 -25.10 -13.86 -4.20
CA GLU A 457 -25.39 -13.39 -2.85
C GLU A 457 -25.51 -11.87 -2.79
N LEU A 458 -24.62 -11.13 -3.47
CA LEU A 458 -24.75 -9.68 -3.63
C LEU A 458 -26.05 -9.29 -4.32
N ILE A 459 -26.43 -9.95 -5.41
CA ILE A 459 -27.72 -9.69 -6.08
C ILE A 459 -28.87 -9.90 -5.09
N THR A 460 -28.89 -11.02 -4.37
CA THR A 460 -29.91 -11.31 -3.34
C THR A 460 -29.93 -10.25 -2.22
N ILE A 461 -28.76 -9.79 -1.79
CA ILE A 461 -28.63 -8.76 -0.75
C ILE A 461 -29.24 -7.43 -1.20
N PHE A 462 -29.05 -7.03 -2.46
CA PHE A 462 -29.64 -5.81 -2.97
C PHE A 462 -31.15 -5.98 -3.22
N THR A 463 -31.57 -7.02 -3.94
CA THR A 463 -32.98 -7.19 -4.38
C THR A 463 -33.91 -7.69 -3.27
N GLY A 464 -33.41 -8.49 -2.34
CA GLY A 464 -34.23 -9.19 -1.33
C GLY A 464 -34.93 -10.45 -1.85
N ASP A 465 -34.80 -10.78 -3.14
CA ASP A 465 -35.41 -11.95 -3.79
C ASP A 465 -34.40 -13.09 -3.95
N SER A 466 -34.87 -14.34 -3.83
CA SER A 466 -34.05 -15.51 -4.15
C SER A 466 -33.83 -15.61 -5.66
N VAL A 467 -32.60 -15.94 -6.07
CA VAL A 467 -32.01 -15.86 -7.42
C VAL A 467 -32.67 -16.76 -8.49
N GLN A 468 -33.91 -17.22 -8.31
CA GLN A 468 -34.57 -18.08 -9.32
C GLN A 468 -34.88 -17.36 -10.65
N ASN A 469 -34.73 -16.03 -10.74
CA ASN A 469 -35.10 -15.26 -11.93
C ASN A 469 -33.93 -14.66 -12.73
N PHE A 470 -32.68 -14.71 -12.25
CA PHE A 470 -31.54 -14.18 -12.99
C PHE A 470 -30.78 -15.31 -13.68
N SER A 471 -31.29 -15.71 -14.84
CA SER A 471 -30.55 -16.59 -15.75
C SER A 471 -29.27 -15.85 -16.16
N SER A 472 -28.09 -16.47 -15.95
CA SER A 472 -26.80 -16.04 -16.52
C SER A 472 -26.74 -16.16 -18.05
N GLY A 473 -27.90 -16.15 -18.70
CA GLY A 473 -28.09 -16.18 -20.14
C GLY A 473 -27.66 -14.84 -20.74
N ASP A 474 -26.58 -14.90 -21.51
CA ASP A 474 -26.06 -13.85 -22.37
C ASP A 474 -26.19 -12.45 -21.74
N ALA A 475 -25.49 -12.24 -20.60
CA ALA A 475 -25.10 -10.89 -20.22
C ALA A 475 -24.48 -10.27 -21.47
N ALA A 476 -25.19 -9.31 -22.06
CA ALA A 476 -24.80 -8.70 -23.32
C ALA A 476 -23.35 -8.30 -23.14
N ARG A 477 -22.43 -8.92 -23.91
CA ARG A 477 -21.04 -8.48 -23.98
C ARG A 477 -21.11 -7.05 -24.47
N THR A 478 -21.19 -6.10 -23.56
CA THR A 478 -21.31 -4.69 -23.89
C THR A 478 -20.05 -4.39 -24.68
N LYS A 479 -20.21 -4.16 -25.99
CA LYS A 479 -19.10 -3.84 -26.90
C LYS A 479 -18.65 -2.42 -26.59
N PHE A 480 -18.18 -2.15 -25.38
CA PHE A 480 -17.33 -1.01 -25.17
C PHE A 480 -15.98 -1.36 -25.78
N LYS A 481 -15.62 -0.61 -26.84
CA LYS A 481 -14.22 -0.52 -27.27
C LYS A 481 -13.48 0.21 -26.17
N ILE A 482 -13.08 -0.52 -25.14
CA ILE A 482 -12.02 -0.05 -24.27
C ILE A 482 -10.80 0.12 -25.19
N GLN A 483 -10.32 1.35 -25.36
CA GLN A 483 -9.10 1.58 -26.10
C GLN A 483 -7.98 0.95 -25.28
N ASN A 484 -7.48 -0.18 -25.79
CA ASN A 484 -6.38 -0.92 -25.20
C ASN A 484 -5.27 0.05 -24.81
N SER A 485 -4.82 0.01 -23.56
CA SER A 485 -3.42 0.35 -23.29
C SER A 485 -2.57 -0.48 -24.25
N ASN A 486 -1.62 0.16 -24.92
CA ASN A 486 -0.61 -0.53 -25.71
C ASN A 486 0.31 -1.27 -24.75
N TYR A 487 -0.19 -2.30 -24.07
CA TYR A 487 0.61 -3.30 -23.41
C TYR A 487 1.41 -3.96 -24.53
N PRO A 488 2.74 -3.77 -24.62
CA PRO A 488 3.51 -4.58 -25.53
C PRO A 488 3.35 -6.03 -25.07
N LEU A 489 2.85 -6.88 -25.97
CA LEU A 489 2.76 -8.34 -25.77
C LEU A 489 4.14 -8.95 -25.51
N ASP A 490 5.18 -8.28 -25.99
CA ASP A 490 6.56 -8.60 -25.68
C ASP A 490 7.01 -7.74 -24.50
N LEU A 491 7.04 -8.28 -23.29
CA LEU A 491 7.98 -7.79 -22.29
C LEU A 491 9.37 -7.85 -22.96
N PRO A 492 10.01 -6.74 -23.32
CA PRO A 492 11.30 -6.79 -23.99
C PRO A 492 12.36 -6.98 -22.91
N HIS A 493 12.24 -8.05 -22.13
CA HIS A 493 13.26 -8.60 -21.26
C HIS A 493 12.91 -10.07 -20.99
N PRO A 494 13.85 -11.02 -21.21
CA PRO A 494 13.59 -12.47 -21.23
C PRO A 494 13.31 -13.10 -19.85
N VAL A 495 12.73 -12.36 -18.91
CA VAL A 495 12.47 -12.84 -17.54
C VAL A 495 11.14 -13.62 -17.47
N ALA A 496 10.16 -13.32 -18.33
CA ALA A 496 8.81 -13.88 -18.19
C ALA A 496 8.60 -15.28 -18.84
N GLU A 497 9.46 -15.72 -19.76
CA GLU A 497 9.19 -16.98 -20.50
C GLU A 497 9.73 -18.26 -19.82
N ASN A 498 10.58 -18.16 -18.79
CA ASN A 498 11.31 -19.34 -18.28
C ASN A 498 10.75 -20.02 -17.01
N ASP A 499 9.74 -19.47 -16.34
CA ASP A 499 9.28 -19.99 -15.04
C ASP A 499 7.92 -20.70 -15.04
N SER A 500 7.37 -21.05 -16.21
CA SER A 500 6.25 -21.99 -16.29
C SER A 500 6.77 -23.44 -16.26
N PRO A 501 6.52 -24.24 -15.22
CA PRO A 501 6.89 -25.65 -15.25
C PRO A 501 6.05 -26.36 -16.31
N SER A 502 6.73 -26.91 -17.32
CA SER A 502 6.14 -27.88 -18.23
C SER A 502 5.73 -29.13 -17.44
N THR A 503 4.43 -29.33 -17.27
CA THR A 503 3.82 -30.63 -16.95
C THR A 503 2.69 -30.90 -17.89
#